data_AF-A0A9P4DMM2-F1
#
_entry.id   AF-A0A9P4DMM2-F1
#
_cell.length_a   1.000
_cell.length_b   1.000
_cell.length_c   1.000
_cell.angle_alpha   90.00
_cell.angle_beta   90.00
_cell.angle_gamma   90.00
#
_symmetry.space_group_name_H-M   'P 1'
#
loop_
_entity.id
_entity.type
_entity.pdbx_description
1 polymer ?
#
loop_
_entity_poly.entity_id
_entity_poly.type
_entity_poly.pdbx_seq_one_letter_code
_entity_poly.pdbx_strand_id
1 'polypeptide(L)'
;RNGILFLVRQYFYPKPYYDLRFDWSSFRYADNYSYSKAFDKQSEPNRIGVFTKKKIDDWVEYLTQGFRNLERIDAENERKMTGYRNRLEAIPDVAWNKDKSRGHITRHGLTYTFEIRQTDYSEKISLDYRCRTLDDFLALSDNKLILKP
;
A
#
# COMPACT_ATOMS: atom_id res chain seq x y z
N ARG A 1 23.26 -12.15 6.98
CA ARG A 1 22.81 -13.47 7.49
C ARG A 1 21.57 -13.85 6.69
N ASN A 2 21.41 -15.09 6.21
CA ASN A 2 20.24 -15.53 5.44
C ASN A 2 19.92 -14.70 4.17
N GLY A 3 20.93 -14.12 3.52
CA GLY A 3 20.73 -13.21 2.37
C GLY A 3 20.20 -11.81 2.72
N ILE A 4 19.95 -11.52 3.99
CA ILE A 4 19.48 -10.20 4.45
C ILE A 4 20.69 -9.30 4.71
N LEU A 5 20.66 -8.10 4.12
CA LEU A 5 21.59 -7.01 4.39
C LEU A 5 21.10 -6.22 5.60
N PHE A 6 21.89 -6.25 6.67
CA PHE A 6 21.65 -5.44 7.86
C PHE A 6 22.51 -4.18 7.81
N LEU A 7 21.90 -3.06 8.15
CA LEU A 7 22.52 -1.75 8.22
C LEU A 7 22.62 -1.35 9.69
N VAL A 8 23.80 -0.89 10.08
CA VAL A 8 24.06 -0.37 11.41
C VAL A 8 24.24 1.14 11.30
N ARG A 9 23.50 1.89 12.11
CA ARG A 9 23.67 3.34 12.22
C ARG A 9 24.05 3.71 13.64
N GLN A 10 25.12 4.46 13.78
CA GLN A 10 25.53 5.03 15.06
C GLN A 10 24.90 6.42 15.24
N TYR A 11 24.41 6.68 16.44
CA TYR A 11 23.94 7.98 16.89
C TYR A 11 24.77 8.41 18.10
N PHE A 12 24.98 9.72 18.24
CA PHE A 12 25.82 10.29 19.31
C PHE A 12 25.02 11.06 20.38
N TYR A 13 23.75 11.38 20.13
CA TYR A 13 22.87 12.14 21.02
C TYR A 13 21.55 11.39 21.29
N PRO A 14 20.99 11.41 22.51
CA PRO A 14 21.49 12.05 23.74
C PRO A 14 22.67 11.31 24.42
N LYS A 15 22.92 10.06 24.05
CA LYS A 15 24.13 9.28 24.37
C LYS A 15 24.48 8.40 23.17
N PRO A 16 25.71 7.89 23.04
CA PRO A 16 26.04 6.98 21.96
C PRO A 16 25.18 5.71 21.98
N TYR A 17 24.49 5.43 20.87
CA TYR A 17 23.77 4.17 20.68
C TYR A 17 23.82 3.76 19.21
N TYR A 18 23.59 2.48 18.97
CA TYR A 18 23.48 1.90 17.64
C TYR A 18 22.04 1.47 17.39
N ASP A 19 21.60 1.76 16.17
CA ASP A 19 20.35 1.35 15.57
C ASP A 19 20.64 0.32 14.48
N LEU A 20 19.88 -0.76 14.48
CA LEU A 20 20.01 -1.83 13.51
C LEU A 20 18.71 -1.90 12.71
N ARG A 21 18.85 -1.99 11.39
CA ARG A 21 17.74 -2.16 10.45
C ARG A 21 18.18 -3.08 9.32
N PHE A 22 17.24 -3.53 8.51
CA PHE A 22 17.56 -4.24 7.26
C PHE A 22 17.29 -3.36 6.05
N ASP A 23 18.01 -3.62 4.96
CA ASP A 23 17.67 -3.05 3.66
C ASP A 23 16.38 -3.70 3.13
N TRP A 24 15.44 -2.85 2.75
CA TRP A 24 14.11 -3.24 2.28
C TRP A 24 13.75 -2.54 0.96
N SER A 25 14.74 -1.91 0.33
CA SER A 25 14.58 -1.17 -0.93
C SER A 25 14.11 -2.02 -2.11
N SER A 26 14.26 -3.34 -2.03
CA SER A 26 13.77 -4.28 -3.06
C SER A 26 12.27 -4.53 -3.02
N PHE A 27 11.58 -4.21 -1.90
CA PHE A 27 10.13 -4.42 -1.77
C PHE A 27 9.35 -3.28 -2.43
N ARG A 28 8.78 -3.57 -3.60
CA ARG A 28 8.12 -2.56 -4.45
C ARG A 28 6.72 -2.21 -3.98
N TYR A 29 6.07 -3.12 -3.27
CA TYR A 29 4.71 -3.01 -2.75
C TYR A 29 4.71 -2.90 -1.22
N ALA A 30 5.77 -2.29 -0.67
CA ALA A 30 5.90 -1.94 0.73
C ALA A 30 6.18 -0.43 0.88
N ASP A 31 5.67 0.13 1.98
CA ASP A 31 5.89 1.50 2.43
C ASP A 31 6.21 1.52 3.93
N ASN A 32 6.36 2.71 4.52
CA ASN A 32 6.65 2.86 5.96
C ASN A 32 5.55 2.28 6.86
N TYR A 33 4.30 2.26 6.40
CA TYR A 33 3.19 1.64 7.12
C TYR A 33 3.35 0.11 7.12
N SER A 34 3.65 -0.47 5.97
CA SER A 34 3.95 -1.89 5.78
C SER A 34 5.14 -2.32 6.62
N TYR A 35 6.20 -1.50 6.66
CA TYR A 35 7.38 -1.73 7.51
C TYR A 35 7.00 -1.77 8.98
N SER A 36 6.28 -0.75 9.48
CA SER A 36 5.81 -0.73 10.88
C SER A 36 4.97 -1.96 11.21
N LYS A 37 4.02 -2.30 10.33
CA LYS A 37 3.11 -3.45 10.47
C LYS A 37 3.84 -4.79 10.54
N ALA A 38 5.00 -4.91 9.90
CA ALA A 38 5.82 -6.12 9.95
C ALA A 38 6.31 -6.45 11.38
N PHE A 39 6.30 -5.47 12.28
CA PHE A 39 6.75 -5.60 13.67
C PHE A 39 5.63 -5.52 14.72
N ASP A 40 4.37 -5.29 14.35
CA ASP A 40 3.24 -5.06 15.29
C ASP A 40 3.08 -6.12 16.39
N LYS A 41 3.51 -7.36 16.12
CA LYS A 41 3.40 -8.50 17.05
C LYS A 41 4.72 -8.88 17.72
N GLN A 42 5.74 -8.05 17.59
CA GLN A 42 7.08 -8.33 18.07
C GLN A 42 7.48 -7.35 19.19
N SER A 43 8.23 -7.84 20.16
CA SER A 43 8.84 -6.99 21.18
C SER A 43 10.22 -6.51 20.70
N GLU A 44 10.40 -5.20 20.60
CA GLU A 44 11.66 -4.60 20.18
C GLU A 44 12.77 -4.89 21.22
N PRO A 45 13.95 -5.36 20.80
CA PRO A 45 15.09 -5.55 21.70
C PRO A 45 15.62 -4.23 22.29
N ASN A 46 16.34 -4.33 23.40
CA ASN A 46 16.97 -3.16 24.01
C ASN A 46 18.04 -2.54 23.10
N ARG A 47 18.08 -1.20 23.05
CA ARG A 47 19.09 -0.45 22.28
C ARG A 47 20.52 -0.86 22.64
N ILE A 48 21.37 -0.90 21.61
CA ILE A 48 22.77 -1.26 21.77
C ILE A 48 23.59 0.00 22.12
N GLY A 49 24.03 0.12 23.38
CA GLY A 49 25.09 1.06 23.77
C GLY A 49 26.51 0.47 23.66
N VAL A 50 26.63 -0.85 23.86
CA VAL A 50 27.85 -1.63 23.71
C VAL A 50 27.50 -2.91 22.96
N PHE A 51 28.26 -3.22 21.91
CA PHE A 51 28.10 -4.44 21.15
C PHE A 51 28.50 -5.65 22.00
N THR A 52 27.50 -6.41 22.42
CA THR A 52 27.69 -7.77 22.94
C THR A 52 27.09 -8.75 21.95
N LYS A 53 27.66 -9.96 21.88
CA LYS A 53 27.14 -11.01 21.00
C LYS A 53 25.63 -11.22 21.18
N LYS A 54 25.19 -11.35 22.44
CA LYS A 54 23.76 -11.50 22.78
C LYS A 54 22.90 -10.38 22.21
N LYS A 55 23.29 -9.10 22.40
CA LYS A 55 22.52 -7.97 21.87
C LYS A 55 22.45 -7.98 20.34
N ILE A 56 23.56 -8.31 19.67
CA ILE A 56 23.57 -8.43 18.20
C ILE A 56 22.64 -9.56 17.77
N ASP A 57 22.71 -10.72 18.42
CA ASP A 57 21.87 -11.88 18.10
C ASP A 57 20.38 -11.55 18.28
N ASP A 58 20.00 -10.92 19.41
CA ASP A 58 18.62 -10.49 19.69
C ASP A 58 18.08 -9.55 18.59
N TRP A 59 18.88 -8.54 18.21
CA TRP A 59 18.51 -7.60 17.14
C TRP A 59 18.44 -8.25 15.76
N VAL A 60 19.39 -9.13 15.44
CA VAL A 60 19.42 -9.85 14.16
C VAL A 60 18.22 -10.79 14.04
N GLU A 61 17.83 -11.47 15.12
CA GLU A 61 16.64 -12.32 15.15
C GLU A 61 15.35 -11.51 14.94
N TYR A 62 15.16 -10.44 15.73
CA TYR A 62 14.02 -9.52 15.60
C TYR A 62 13.89 -8.96 14.18
N LEU A 63 14.98 -8.44 13.62
CA LEU A 63 14.98 -7.88 12.27
C LEU A 63 14.79 -8.95 11.18
N THR A 64 15.29 -10.17 11.39
CA THR A 64 15.04 -11.29 10.47
C THR A 64 13.55 -11.62 10.43
N GLN A 65 12.87 -11.67 11.58
CA GLN A 65 11.44 -11.93 11.64
C GLN A 65 10.63 -10.79 11.00
N GLY A 66 11.00 -9.53 11.27
CA GLY A 66 10.43 -8.36 10.60
C GLY A 66 10.59 -8.42 9.07
N PHE A 67 11.76 -8.79 8.57
CA PHE A 67 12.00 -8.95 7.14
C PHE A 67 11.09 -10.01 6.52
N ARG A 68 10.97 -11.19 7.15
CA ARG A 68 10.06 -12.26 6.67
C ARG A 68 8.59 -11.83 6.66
N ASN A 69 8.17 -11.05 7.66
CA ASN A 69 6.82 -10.51 7.70
C ASN A 69 6.61 -9.48 6.59
N LEU A 70 7.60 -8.61 6.33
CA LEU A 70 7.53 -7.63 5.26
C LEU A 70 7.50 -8.29 3.87
N GLU A 71 8.29 -9.35 3.64
CA GLU A 71 8.23 -10.17 2.41
C GLU A 71 6.80 -10.68 2.16
N ARG A 72 6.11 -11.14 3.21
CA ARG A 72 4.73 -11.61 3.09
C ARG A 72 3.76 -10.46 2.75
N ILE A 73 3.91 -9.31 3.41
CA ILE A 73 3.07 -8.13 3.17
C ILE A 73 3.28 -7.62 1.73
N ASP A 74 4.52 -7.53 1.28
CA ASP A 74 4.87 -7.10 -0.08
C ASP A 74 4.24 -8.03 -1.13
N ALA A 75 4.37 -9.35 -0.96
CA ALA A 75 3.76 -10.33 -1.87
C ALA A 75 2.22 -10.31 -1.84
N GLU A 76 1.60 -10.08 -0.68
CA GLU A 76 0.14 -9.94 -0.55
C GLU A 76 -0.34 -8.67 -1.26
N ASN A 77 0.36 -7.55 -1.07
CA ASN A 77 0.07 -6.29 -1.74
C ASN A 77 0.26 -6.42 -3.25
N GLU A 78 1.36 -7.01 -3.73
CA GLU A 78 1.61 -7.23 -5.16
C GLU A 78 0.44 -7.98 -5.82
N ARG A 79 -0.02 -9.08 -5.22
CA ARG A 79 -1.15 -9.86 -5.74
C ARG A 79 -2.44 -9.03 -5.77
N LYS A 80 -2.74 -8.32 -4.68
CA LYS A 80 -3.93 -7.46 -4.58
C LYS A 80 -3.90 -6.36 -5.63
N MET A 81 -2.78 -5.65 -5.74
CA MET A 81 -2.61 -4.50 -6.64
C MET A 81 -2.62 -4.92 -8.10
N THR A 82 -1.89 -5.98 -8.45
CA THR A 82 -1.86 -6.54 -9.80
C THR A 82 -3.24 -7.06 -10.22
N GLY A 83 -3.92 -7.78 -9.32
CA GLY A 83 -5.27 -8.28 -9.59
C GLY A 83 -6.28 -7.16 -9.82
N TYR A 84 -6.25 -6.11 -9.00
CA TYR A 84 -7.12 -4.95 -9.19
C TYR A 84 -6.83 -4.21 -10.50
N ARG A 85 -5.55 -3.97 -10.81
CA ARG A 85 -5.14 -3.32 -12.06
C ARG A 85 -5.59 -4.11 -13.30
N ASN A 86 -5.38 -5.42 -13.31
CA ASN A 86 -5.79 -6.28 -14.43
C ASN A 86 -7.31 -6.23 -14.67
N ARG A 87 -8.11 -6.17 -13.59
CA ARG A 87 -9.57 -6.02 -13.70
C ARG A 87 -9.97 -4.69 -14.33
N LEU A 88 -9.29 -3.60 -13.99
CA LEU A 88 -9.54 -2.29 -14.59
C LEU A 88 -9.09 -2.24 -16.06
N GLU A 89 -7.93 -2.81 -16.38
CA GLU A 89 -7.41 -2.83 -17.76
C GLU A 89 -8.27 -3.69 -18.71
N ALA A 90 -9.02 -4.65 -18.18
CA ALA A 90 -10.01 -5.43 -18.94
C ALA A 90 -11.31 -4.66 -19.25
N ILE A 91 -11.53 -3.48 -18.64
CA ILE A 91 -12.72 -2.67 -18.85
C ILE A 91 -12.42 -1.60 -19.92
N PRO A 92 -13.11 -1.61 -21.08
CA PRO A 92 -12.71 -0.83 -22.25
C PRO A 92 -12.92 0.69 -22.10
N ASP A 93 -13.88 1.11 -21.28
CA ASP A 93 -14.28 2.50 -21.07
C ASP A 93 -13.67 3.14 -19.80
N VAL A 94 -12.62 2.54 -19.23
CA VAL A 94 -11.86 3.22 -18.17
C VAL A 94 -11.13 4.42 -18.74
N ALA A 95 -11.53 5.60 -18.28
CA ALA A 95 -10.84 6.85 -18.56
C ALA A 95 -9.66 7.02 -17.58
N TRP A 96 -8.48 6.62 -18.00
CA TRP A 96 -7.24 6.72 -17.24
C TRP A 96 -6.64 8.14 -17.26
N ASN A 97 -5.98 8.52 -16.18
CA ASN A 97 -5.05 9.65 -16.20
C ASN A 97 -3.70 9.28 -16.85
N LYS A 98 -2.82 10.27 -17.05
CA LYS A 98 -1.57 10.11 -17.82
C LYS A 98 -0.62 9.03 -17.28
N ASP A 99 -0.46 8.95 -15.96
CA ASP A 99 0.40 7.99 -15.27
C ASP A 99 -0.32 6.67 -14.94
N LYS A 100 -1.59 6.52 -15.35
CA LYS A 100 -2.44 5.36 -15.06
C LYS A 100 -2.45 4.97 -13.59
N SER A 101 -2.41 5.97 -12.70
CA SER A 101 -2.59 5.81 -11.26
C SER A 101 -4.01 6.12 -10.81
N ARG A 102 -4.78 6.85 -11.63
CA ARG A 102 -6.18 7.20 -11.35
C ARG A 102 -7.01 7.01 -12.60
N GLY A 103 -8.31 6.85 -12.39
CA GLY A 103 -9.24 6.82 -13.49
C GLY A 103 -10.68 6.84 -13.03
N HIS A 104 -11.56 6.82 -14.01
CA HIS A 104 -12.99 6.74 -13.77
C HIS A 104 -13.71 5.97 -14.87
N ILE A 105 -14.90 5.48 -14.53
CA ILE A 105 -15.87 4.88 -15.44
C ILE A 105 -17.19 5.60 -15.18
N THR A 106 -17.84 6.07 -16.24
CA THR A 106 -19.17 6.70 -16.13
C THR A 106 -20.18 5.90 -16.94
N ARG A 107 -21.18 5.33 -16.27
CA ARG A 107 -22.25 4.55 -16.90
C ARG A 107 -23.56 4.86 -16.20
N HIS A 108 -24.61 5.11 -16.99
CA HIS A 108 -25.98 5.26 -16.48
C HIS A 108 -26.11 6.22 -15.29
N GLY A 109 -25.45 7.39 -15.35
CA GLY A 109 -25.48 8.40 -14.26
C GLY A 109 -24.74 8.02 -12.99
N LEU A 110 -23.96 6.95 -13.00
CA LEU A 110 -22.99 6.62 -11.96
C LEU A 110 -21.58 6.87 -12.49
N THR A 111 -20.76 7.49 -11.65
CA THR A 111 -19.33 7.60 -11.86
C THR A 111 -18.61 6.79 -10.79
N TYR A 112 -17.90 5.77 -11.23
CA TYR A 112 -16.91 5.07 -10.42
C TYR A 112 -15.56 5.76 -10.61
N THR A 113 -14.88 6.10 -9.51
CA THR A 113 -13.56 6.71 -9.52
C THR A 113 -12.62 5.88 -8.66
N PHE A 114 -11.35 5.84 -9.05
CA PHE A 114 -10.35 5.10 -8.29
C PHE A 114 -8.98 5.78 -8.32
N GLU A 115 -8.18 5.43 -7.32
CA GLU A 115 -6.75 5.76 -7.23
C GLU A 115 -5.97 4.53 -6.78
N ILE A 116 -5.00 4.13 -7.58
CA ILE A 116 -4.02 3.08 -7.33
C ILE A 116 -2.79 3.74 -6.73
N ARG A 117 -2.41 3.29 -5.53
CA ARG A 117 -1.20 3.70 -4.82
C ARG A 117 -0.24 2.51 -4.76
N GLN A 118 0.89 2.69 -4.07
CA GLN A 118 1.93 1.67 -4.00
C GLN A 118 1.48 0.39 -3.28
N THR A 119 0.78 0.54 -2.15
CA THR A 119 0.43 -0.56 -1.24
C THR A 119 -1.08 -0.79 -1.14
N ASP A 120 -1.89 0.13 -1.66
CA ASP A 120 -3.33 0.07 -1.63
C ASP A 120 -3.97 0.79 -2.83
N TYR A 121 -5.30 0.76 -2.86
CA TYR A 121 -6.10 1.55 -3.77
C TYR A 121 -7.34 2.06 -3.05
N SER A 122 -7.90 3.16 -3.54
CA SER A 122 -9.17 3.72 -3.09
C SER A 122 -10.19 3.69 -4.21
N GLU A 123 -11.45 3.50 -3.83
CA GLU A 123 -12.58 3.39 -4.73
C GLU A 123 -13.70 4.30 -4.23
N LYS A 124 -14.40 4.95 -5.14
CA LYS A 124 -15.57 5.76 -4.82
C LYS A 124 -16.59 5.69 -5.95
N ILE A 125 -17.84 5.43 -5.58
CA ILE A 125 -19.00 5.57 -6.45
C ILE A 125 -19.71 6.86 -6.10
N SER A 126 -20.06 7.66 -7.10
CA SER A 126 -20.89 8.85 -6.96
C SER A 126 -21.88 8.96 -8.11
N LEU A 127 -22.93 9.76 -7.92
CA LEU A 127 -23.77 10.20 -9.03
C LEU A 127 -22.93 11.04 -10.00
N ASP A 128 -23.20 10.90 -11.29
CA ASP A 128 -22.69 11.79 -12.32
C ASP A 128 -23.15 13.22 -12.00
N TYR A 129 -22.24 14.17 -12.08
CA TYR A 129 -22.51 15.57 -11.76
C TYR A 129 -23.61 16.19 -12.64
N ARG A 130 -23.98 15.57 -13.76
CA ARG A 130 -25.06 15.98 -14.66
C ARG A 130 -26.44 15.55 -14.15
N CYS A 131 -26.53 14.53 -13.30
CA CYS A 131 -27.80 14.06 -12.73
C CYS A 131 -28.24 14.96 -11.57
N ARG A 132 -29.14 15.92 -11.84
CA ARG A 132 -29.55 16.94 -10.85
C ARG A 132 -31.05 17.19 -10.77
N THR A 133 -31.85 16.52 -11.60
CA THR A 133 -33.29 16.76 -11.70
C THR A 133 -34.10 15.60 -11.11
N LEU A 134 -35.40 15.86 -10.85
CA LEU A 134 -36.34 14.80 -10.46
C LEU A 134 -36.43 13.72 -11.54
N ASP A 135 -36.43 14.10 -12.81
CA ASP A 135 -36.47 13.14 -13.92
C ASP A 135 -35.22 12.27 -13.98
N ASP A 136 -34.03 12.85 -13.72
CA ASP A 136 -32.79 12.07 -13.61
C ASP A 136 -32.88 11.05 -12.46
N PHE A 137 -33.41 11.46 -11.31
CA PHE A 137 -33.59 10.58 -10.16
C PHE A 137 -34.55 9.42 -10.48
N LEU A 138 -35.70 9.70 -11.09
CA LEU A 138 -36.67 8.68 -11.49
C LEU A 138 -36.09 7.73 -12.56
N ALA A 139 -35.34 8.26 -13.52
CA ALA A 139 -34.68 7.45 -14.54
C ALA A 139 -33.56 6.56 -13.96
N LEU A 140 -32.83 7.06 -12.96
CA LEU A 140 -31.81 6.30 -12.23
C LEU A 140 -32.42 5.19 -11.38
N SER A 141 -33.46 5.48 -10.59
CA SER A 141 -34.11 4.49 -9.73
C SER A 141 -34.72 3.34 -10.51
N ASP A 142 -35.17 3.62 -11.73
CA ASP A 142 -35.76 2.63 -12.63
C ASP A 142 -34.72 1.87 -13.48
N ASN A 143 -33.41 2.14 -13.32
CA ASN A 143 -32.32 1.65 -14.20
C ASN A 143 -32.50 2.00 -15.70
N LYS A 144 -33.17 3.11 -16.02
CA LYS A 144 -33.51 3.54 -17.40
C LYS A 144 -32.63 4.67 -17.93
N LEU A 145 -31.65 5.16 -17.17
CA LEU A 145 -30.88 6.32 -17.57
C LEU A 145 -29.89 6.02 -18.71
N ILE A 146 -30.05 6.74 -19.83
CA ILE A 146 -29.10 6.80 -20.94
C ILE A 146 -28.60 8.24 -21.04
N LEU A 147 -27.32 8.46 -20.71
CA LEU A 147 -26.70 9.78 -20.83
C LEU A 147 -26.29 10.04 -22.28
N LYS A 148 -26.62 11.22 -22.79
CA LYS A 148 -26.10 11.68 -24.09
C LYS A 148 -24.64 12.13 -23.94
N PRO A 149 -23.81 11.97 -24.98
CA PRO A 149 -22.40 12.37 -24.97
C PRO A 149 -22.20 13.80 -24.49
#